data_AF-A0AAW2DT65-F1
#
_entry.id   AF-A0AAW2DT65-F1
#
_cell.length_a   1.000
_cell.length_b   1.000
_cell.length_c   1.000
_cell.angle_alpha   90.00
_cell.angle_beta   90.00
_cell.angle_gamma   90.00
#
_symmetry.space_group_name_H-M   'P 1'
#
loop_
_entity.id
_entity.type
_entity.pdbx_description
1 polymer ?
#
loop_
_entity_poly.entity_id
_entity_poly.type
_entity_poly.pdbx_seq_one_letter_code
_entity_poly.pdbx_strand_id
1 'polypeptide(L)'
;MTHSHVSEPTNPLLTRLSHECVPFIEFDFRSSSPKLNLDVPLVATHISYTSLPKSIINSGCKIVYLCRDPKDVLVSTWHFIRKVLVNEEVSAVEDISLEDAFEFFCQGLSFCGPYWDHLLGYWRASSESPERILSLKYEDLKNETGYWIKKIAQFIGYPRLSL
;
A
#
# COMPACT_ATOMS: atom_id res chain seq x y z
N MET A 1 22.00 -29.60 31.84
CA MET A 1 21.70 -28.24 31.35
C MET A 1 21.31 -28.36 29.90
N THR A 2 20.01 -28.51 29.62
CA THR A 2 19.47 -28.54 28.27
C THR A 2 19.28 -27.10 27.81
N HIS A 3 20.16 -26.63 26.91
CA HIS A 3 19.93 -25.40 26.17
C HIS A 3 18.69 -25.60 25.30
N SER A 4 17.56 -25.07 25.76
CA SER A 4 16.39 -24.87 24.93
C SER A 4 16.77 -23.91 23.80
N HIS A 5 16.89 -24.44 22.58
CA HIS A 5 16.86 -23.61 21.38
C HIS A 5 15.57 -22.77 21.42
N VAL A 6 15.71 -21.48 21.71
CA VAL A 6 14.66 -20.51 21.46
C VAL A 6 14.54 -20.46 19.94
N SER A 7 13.48 -21.06 19.40
CA SER A 7 13.17 -20.98 17.97
C SER A 7 13.12 -19.50 17.58
N GLU A 8 13.89 -19.12 16.57
CA GLU A 8 13.79 -17.78 15.98
C GLU A 8 12.32 -17.48 15.62
N PRO A 9 11.87 -16.23 15.72
CA PRO A 9 10.51 -15.88 15.34
C PRO A 9 10.31 -16.24 13.85
N THR A 10 9.43 -17.20 13.57
CA THR A 10 9.12 -17.62 12.19
C THR A 10 8.42 -16.53 11.39
N ASN A 11 7.88 -15.50 12.06
CA ASN A 11 7.20 -14.38 11.40
C ASN A 11 8.13 -13.17 11.27
N PRO A 12 8.47 -12.73 10.03
CA PRO A 12 9.36 -11.60 9.81
C PRO A 12 8.81 -10.27 10.35
N LEU A 13 7.49 -10.15 10.56
CA LEU A 13 6.88 -8.94 11.14
C LEU A 13 7.22 -8.73 12.63
N LEU A 14 7.80 -9.73 13.29
CA LEU A 14 8.26 -9.61 14.69
C LEU A 14 9.66 -9.00 14.78
N THR A 15 10.43 -8.98 13.69
CA THR A 15 11.83 -8.54 13.66
C THR A 15 12.11 -7.44 12.63
N ARG A 16 11.19 -7.20 11.69
CA ARG A 16 11.34 -6.25 10.58
C ARG A 16 10.11 -5.37 10.44
N LEU A 17 10.29 -4.17 9.89
CA LEU A 17 9.18 -3.30 9.54
C LEU A 17 8.37 -3.90 8.39
N SER A 18 7.07 -3.66 8.36
CA SER A 18 6.19 -4.16 7.29
C SER A 18 6.63 -3.74 5.89
N HIS A 19 7.14 -2.52 5.74
CA HIS A 19 7.66 -1.99 4.48
C HIS A 19 8.96 -2.66 4.01
N GLU A 20 9.72 -3.30 4.91
CA GLU A 20 10.87 -4.12 4.51
C GLU A 20 10.47 -5.53 4.04
N CYS A 21 9.29 -5.99 4.46
CA CYS A 21 8.71 -7.27 4.07
C CYS A 21 7.95 -7.17 2.74
N VAL A 22 7.38 -6.00 2.44
CA VAL A 22 6.64 -5.72 1.20
C VAL A 22 7.17 -4.40 0.60
N PRO A 23 8.17 -4.47 -0.28
CA PRO A 23 8.82 -3.28 -0.83
C PRO A 23 7.92 -2.53 -1.81
N PHE A 24 8.13 -1.22 -1.92
CA PHE A 24 7.45 -0.35 -2.88
C PHE A 24 8.21 -0.27 -4.20
N ILE A 25 7.51 -0.48 -5.31
CA ILE A 25 8.15 -0.50 -6.64
C ILE A 25 8.75 0.86 -7.03
N GLU A 26 8.14 1.96 -6.59
CA GLU A 26 8.58 3.33 -6.90
C GLU A 26 9.84 3.78 -6.13
N PHE A 27 10.17 3.13 -5.00
CA PHE A 27 11.29 3.50 -4.15
C PHE A 27 12.41 2.45 -4.16
N ASP A 28 12.07 1.19 -3.92
CA ASP A 28 13.05 0.16 -3.59
C ASP A 28 13.73 -0.45 -4.82
N PHE A 29 13.06 -0.47 -5.97
CA PHE A 29 13.63 -1.02 -7.21
C PHE A 29 14.58 -0.04 -7.92
N ARG A 30 14.65 1.23 -7.49
CA ARG A 30 15.56 2.22 -8.07
C ARG A 30 16.95 2.17 -7.43
N SER A 31 17.04 1.71 -6.18
CA SER A 31 18.26 1.81 -5.35
C SER A 31 18.98 0.47 -5.16
N SER A 32 18.29 -0.67 -5.28
CA SER A 32 18.88 -2.01 -5.24
C SER A 32 17.93 -3.05 -5.84
N SER A 33 18.42 -4.24 -6.21
CA SER A 33 17.53 -5.36 -6.53
C SER A 33 16.94 -5.89 -5.22
N PRO A 34 15.67 -5.62 -4.87
CA PRO A 34 15.14 -6.07 -3.60
C PRO A 34 15.18 -7.61 -3.56
N LYS A 35 15.61 -8.17 -2.42
CA LYS A 35 15.52 -9.61 -2.16
C LYS A 35 14.05 -9.95 -1.92
N LEU A 36 13.30 -10.13 -3.00
CA LEU A 36 11.93 -10.63 -2.93
C LEU A 36 11.97 -12.05 -2.36
N ASN A 37 11.09 -12.32 -1.40
CA ASN A 37 10.82 -13.69 -1.02
C ASN A 37 10.08 -14.35 -2.20
N LEU A 38 10.72 -15.30 -2.87
CA LEU A 38 10.20 -15.94 -4.08
C LEU A 38 9.00 -16.86 -3.80
N ASP A 39 8.78 -17.27 -2.54
CA ASP A 39 7.66 -18.13 -2.17
C ASP A 39 6.32 -17.37 -2.18
N VAL A 40 6.34 -16.06 -1.89
CA VAL A 40 5.21 -15.14 -2.05
C VAL A 40 5.75 -13.76 -2.45
N PRO A 41 5.92 -13.47 -3.75
CA PRO A 41 6.49 -12.20 -4.21
C PRO A 41 5.45 -11.07 -4.08
N LEU A 42 5.31 -10.53 -2.86
CA LEU A 42 4.49 -9.36 -2.56
C LEU A 42 5.29 -8.08 -2.83
N VAL A 43 4.64 -7.14 -3.50
CA VAL A 43 5.13 -5.78 -3.70
C VAL A 43 3.99 -4.80 -3.50
N ALA A 44 4.31 -3.57 -3.11
CA ALA A 44 3.35 -2.49 -2.92
C ALA A 44 3.61 -1.35 -3.92
N THR A 45 2.59 -0.53 -4.16
CA THR A 45 2.74 0.69 -4.95
C THR A 45 1.63 1.69 -4.66
N HIS A 46 1.95 2.97 -4.80
CA HIS A 46 1.02 4.09 -4.88
C HIS A 46 0.78 4.58 -6.31
N ILE A 47 1.33 3.89 -7.33
CA ILE A 47 1.16 4.28 -8.74
C ILE A 47 -0.31 4.07 -9.16
N SER A 48 -0.87 5.09 -9.84
CA SER A 48 -2.21 5.01 -10.41
C SER A 48 -2.33 3.89 -11.44
N TYR A 49 -3.52 3.29 -11.57
CA TYR A 49 -3.72 2.14 -12.45
C TYR A 49 -3.28 2.39 -13.91
N THR A 50 -3.55 3.59 -14.43
CA THR A 50 -3.20 4.01 -15.80
C THR A 50 -1.70 4.19 -16.01
N SER A 51 -0.93 4.41 -14.93
CA SER A 51 0.52 4.61 -14.95
C SER A 51 1.30 3.36 -14.54
N LEU A 52 0.62 2.27 -14.21
CA LEU A 52 1.30 1.02 -13.86
C LEU A 52 2.16 0.52 -15.03
N PRO A 53 3.36 -0.03 -14.75
CA PRO A 53 4.17 -0.69 -15.76
C PRO A 53 3.37 -1.75 -16.54
N LYS A 54 3.53 -1.75 -17.87
CA LYS A 54 2.88 -2.75 -18.75
C LYS A 54 3.20 -4.18 -18.36
N SER A 55 4.37 -4.43 -17.79
CA SER A 55 4.74 -5.74 -17.24
C SER A 55 3.79 -6.20 -16.14
N ILE A 56 3.37 -5.31 -15.23
CA ILE A 56 2.40 -5.61 -14.17
C ILE A 56 1.01 -5.82 -14.78
N ILE A 57 0.56 -4.90 -15.64
CA ILE A 57 -0.77 -4.99 -16.28
C ILE A 57 -0.94 -6.30 -17.05
N ASN A 58 0.10 -6.73 -17.78
CA ASN A 58 0.07 -7.92 -18.62
C ASN A 58 0.48 -9.22 -17.90
N SER A 59 1.01 -9.15 -16.68
CA SER A 59 1.52 -10.34 -15.96
C SER A 59 0.44 -11.30 -15.48
N GLY A 60 -0.83 -10.86 -15.46
CA GLY A 60 -1.91 -11.59 -14.81
C GLY A 60 -1.79 -11.63 -13.28
N CYS A 61 -0.88 -10.84 -12.68
CA CYS A 61 -0.77 -10.75 -11.23
C CYS A 61 -2.07 -10.21 -10.61
N LYS A 62 -2.33 -10.64 -9.38
CA LYS A 62 -3.47 -10.18 -8.59
C LYS A 62 -3.13 -8.85 -7.94
N ILE A 63 -4.09 -7.93 -7.94
CA ILE A 63 -3.98 -6.62 -7.33
C ILE A 63 -5.01 -6.51 -6.21
N VAL A 64 -4.58 -6.12 -5.02
CA VAL A 64 -5.47 -5.71 -3.93
C VAL A 64 -5.36 -4.19 -3.82
N TYR A 65 -6.43 -3.49 -4.18
CA TYR A 65 -6.50 -2.03 -4.12
C TYR A 65 -7.26 -1.60 -2.87
N LEU A 66 -6.68 -0.70 -2.08
CA LEU A 66 -7.29 -0.14 -0.88
C LEU A 66 -7.58 1.34 -1.10
N CYS A 67 -8.86 1.72 -1.02
CA CYS A 67 -9.27 3.12 -0.96
C CYS A 67 -9.70 3.52 0.45
N ARG A 68 -9.80 4.82 0.69
CA ARG A 68 -10.16 5.41 1.99
C ARG A 68 -10.97 6.68 1.77
N ASP A 69 -11.69 7.17 2.78
CA ASP A 69 -12.32 8.50 2.68
C ASP A 69 -11.27 9.57 2.31
N PRO A 70 -11.52 10.43 1.30
CA PRO A 70 -10.54 11.40 0.81
C PRO A 70 -10.12 12.44 1.87
N LYS A 71 -11.00 12.80 2.81
CA LYS A 71 -10.67 13.74 3.90
C LYS A 71 -9.66 13.09 4.86
N ASP A 72 -9.87 11.81 5.14
CA ASP A 72 -8.96 11.00 5.95
C ASP A 72 -7.60 10.80 5.26
N VAL A 73 -7.61 10.59 3.93
CA VAL A 73 -6.38 10.51 3.13
C VAL A 73 -5.61 11.82 3.21
N LEU A 74 -6.27 12.97 2.98
CA LEU A 74 -5.65 14.29 3.06
C LEU A 74 -4.95 14.52 4.41
N VAL A 75 -5.67 14.32 5.52
CA VAL A 75 -5.12 14.55 6.87
C VAL A 75 -3.94 13.61 7.14
N SER A 76 -4.07 12.33 6.74
CA SER A 76 -3.00 11.34 6.88
C SER A 76 -1.75 11.74 6.08
N THR A 77 -1.92 12.16 4.82
CA THR A 77 -0.83 12.57 3.93
C THR A 77 -0.15 13.83 4.46
N TRP A 78 -0.93 14.81 4.91
CA TRP A 78 -0.39 16.05 5.49
C TRP A 78 0.52 15.75 6.70
N HIS A 79 0.05 14.92 7.64
CA HIS A 79 0.89 14.51 8.77
C HIS A 79 2.12 13.70 8.35
N PHE A 80 1.98 12.80 7.37
CA PHE A 80 3.08 11.98 6.88
C PHE A 80 4.19 12.84 6.25
N ILE A 81 3.82 13.74 5.33
CA ILE A 81 4.76 14.63 4.64
C ILE A 81 5.51 15.50 5.64
N ARG A 82 4.82 16.09 6.62
CA ARG A 82 5.45 16.90 7.67
C ARG A 82 6.49 16.11 8.47
N LYS A 83 6.23 14.83 8.75
CA LYS A 83 7.18 14.01 9.51
C LYS A 83 8.36 13.54 8.66
N VAL A 84 8.15 13.21 7.40
CA VAL A 84 9.21 12.73 6.50
C VAL A 84 10.16 13.87 6.14
N LEU A 85 9.64 15.04 5.76
CA LEU A 85 10.46 16.15 5.27
C LEU A 85 11.26 16.85 6.38
N VAL A 86 10.77 16.84 7.62
CA VAL A 86 11.53 17.29 8.79
C VAL A 86 12.78 16.43 9.05
N ASN A 87 12.77 15.16 8.64
CA ASN A 87 13.92 14.27 8.83
C ASN A 87 14.97 14.38 7.70
N GLU A 88 14.68 15.05 6.59
CA GLU A 88 15.56 15.15 5.41
C GLU A 88 16.29 16.51 5.28
N GLU A 89 16.25 17.37 6.31
CA GLU A 89 16.86 18.73 6.30
C GLU A 89 16.38 19.61 5.12
N VAL A 90 15.21 19.33 4.54
CA VAL A 90 14.63 20.14 3.46
C VAL A 90 13.82 21.28 4.08
N SER A 91 14.49 22.40 4.35
CA SER A 91 13.92 23.61 4.98
C SER A 91 12.79 24.31 4.21
N ALA A 92 12.31 23.73 3.10
CA ALA A 92 11.34 24.37 2.20
C ALA A 92 9.88 23.94 2.45
N VAL A 93 9.64 22.89 3.25
CA VAL A 93 8.29 22.30 3.42
C VAL A 93 7.80 22.34 4.86
N GLU A 94 8.53 23.02 5.76
CA GLU A 94 8.21 23.05 7.19
C GLU A 94 6.86 23.71 7.52
N ASP A 95 6.26 24.46 6.59
CA ASP A 95 5.07 25.31 6.85
C ASP A 95 3.88 25.12 5.89
N ILE A 96 3.69 23.96 5.24
CA ILE A 96 2.42 23.74 4.51
C ILE A 96 1.29 23.61 5.53
N SER A 97 0.38 24.59 5.54
CA SER A 97 -0.84 24.57 6.37
C SER A 97 -1.78 23.45 5.92
N LEU A 98 -2.73 23.04 6.77
CA LEU A 98 -3.71 22.04 6.37
C LEU A 98 -4.64 22.58 5.26
N GLU A 99 -4.91 23.88 5.30
CA GLU A 99 -5.70 24.61 4.32
C GLU A 99 -5.03 24.61 2.93
N ASP A 100 -3.73 24.88 2.87
CA ASP A 100 -2.97 24.81 1.61
C ASP A 100 -2.90 23.36 1.10
N ALA A 101 -2.68 22.39 2.00
CA ALA A 101 -2.69 20.98 1.64
C ALA A 101 -4.05 20.53 1.09
N PHE A 102 -5.16 21.03 1.66
CA PHE A 102 -6.51 20.79 1.17
C PHE A 102 -6.69 21.36 -0.24
N GLU A 103 -6.27 22.60 -0.48
CA GLU A 103 -6.35 23.23 -1.79
C GLU A 103 -5.54 22.46 -2.85
N PHE A 104 -4.29 22.10 -2.54
CA PHE A 104 -3.46 21.27 -3.42
C PHE A 104 -4.11 19.91 -3.70
N PHE A 105 -4.69 19.26 -2.68
CA PHE A 105 -5.38 17.99 -2.85
C PHE A 105 -6.61 18.13 -3.77
N CYS A 106 -7.40 19.19 -3.62
CA CYS A 106 -8.54 19.50 -4.47
C CYS A 106 -8.13 19.80 -5.92
N GLN A 107 -6.98 20.45 -6.12
CA GLN A 107 -6.40 20.69 -7.45
C GLN A 107 -5.74 19.43 -8.05
N GLY A 108 -5.67 18.32 -7.30
CA GLY A 108 -5.02 17.08 -7.72
C GLY A 108 -3.50 17.09 -7.59
N LEU A 109 -2.93 18.14 -6.99
CA LEU A 109 -1.50 18.33 -6.73
C LEU A 109 -1.09 17.65 -5.41
N SER A 110 -1.39 16.36 -5.28
CA SER A 110 -1.03 15.55 -4.13
C SER A 110 -0.05 14.43 -4.50
N PHE A 111 0.61 13.86 -3.50
CA PHE A 111 1.47 12.70 -3.71
C PHE A 111 0.67 11.56 -4.37
N CYS A 112 1.13 11.11 -5.55
CA CYS A 112 0.42 10.15 -6.41
C CYS A 112 -1.01 10.56 -6.83
N GLY A 113 -1.31 11.86 -6.77
CA GLY A 113 -2.57 12.44 -7.24
C GLY A 113 -2.66 12.59 -8.76
N PRO A 114 -3.83 12.98 -9.29
CA PRO A 114 -5.05 13.35 -8.56
C PRO A 114 -5.75 12.16 -7.90
N TYR A 115 -6.23 12.33 -6.66
CA TYR A 115 -6.85 11.24 -5.89
C TYR A 115 -8.07 10.62 -6.58
N TRP A 116 -8.92 11.45 -7.19
CA TRP A 116 -10.13 11.00 -7.87
C TRP A 116 -9.83 10.13 -9.08
N ASP A 117 -8.85 10.51 -9.89
CA ASP A 117 -8.44 9.70 -11.04
C ASP A 117 -7.79 8.39 -10.60
N HIS A 118 -7.01 8.44 -9.53
CA HIS A 118 -6.44 7.25 -8.91
C HIS A 118 -7.54 6.27 -8.45
N LEU A 119 -8.54 6.76 -7.71
CA LEU A 119 -9.67 5.97 -7.23
C LEU A 119 -10.50 5.39 -8.40
N LEU A 120 -10.87 6.23 -9.35
CA LEU A 120 -11.70 5.84 -10.50
C LEU A 120 -10.98 4.85 -11.41
N GLY A 121 -9.67 5.01 -11.61
CA GLY A 121 -8.87 4.10 -12.44
C GLY A 121 -8.90 2.66 -11.91
N TYR A 122 -8.62 2.48 -10.61
CA TYR A 122 -8.69 1.16 -9.99
C TYR A 122 -10.13 0.63 -9.86
N TRP A 123 -11.11 1.50 -9.60
CA TRP A 123 -12.52 1.08 -9.53
C TRP A 123 -13.07 0.56 -10.87
N ARG A 124 -12.74 1.23 -11.98
CA ARG A 124 -13.11 0.76 -13.33
C ARG A 124 -12.41 -0.56 -13.64
N ALA A 125 -11.11 -0.63 -13.39
CA ALA A 125 -10.33 -1.84 -13.65
C ALA A 125 -10.80 -3.05 -12.82
N SER A 126 -11.21 -2.86 -11.57
CA SER A 126 -11.77 -3.94 -10.75
C SER A 126 -13.18 -4.35 -11.15
N SER A 127 -13.96 -3.43 -11.70
CA SER A 127 -15.26 -3.76 -12.29
C SER A 127 -15.11 -4.59 -13.57
N GLU A 128 -14.07 -4.33 -14.37
CA GLU A 128 -13.76 -5.07 -15.61
C GLU A 128 -13.06 -6.42 -15.37
N SER A 129 -12.30 -6.56 -14.29
CA SER A 129 -11.52 -7.79 -13.98
C SER A 129 -11.54 -8.14 -12.49
N PRO A 130 -12.72 -8.46 -11.91
CA PRO A 130 -12.87 -8.72 -10.47
C PRO A 130 -12.11 -9.96 -9.98
N GLU A 131 -11.79 -10.91 -10.86
CA GLU A 131 -10.94 -12.07 -10.58
C GLU A 131 -9.45 -11.72 -10.42
N ARG A 132 -9.03 -10.56 -10.96
CA ARG A 132 -7.66 -10.07 -10.94
C ARG A 132 -7.45 -8.88 -10.01
N ILE A 133 -8.47 -8.07 -9.76
CA ILE A 133 -8.37 -6.87 -8.92
C ILE A 133 -9.46 -6.87 -7.85
N LEU A 134 -9.05 -6.94 -6.59
CA LEU A 134 -9.91 -6.80 -5.44
C LEU A 134 -9.85 -5.36 -4.91
N SER A 135 -10.96 -4.62 -5.02
CA SER A 135 -11.09 -3.29 -4.40
C SER A 135 -11.67 -3.39 -2.98
N LEU A 136 -11.05 -2.68 -2.05
CA LEU A 136 -11.36 -2.65 -0.62
C LEU A 136 -11.49 -1.21 -0.14
N LYS A 137 -12.32 -0.98 0.88
CA LYS A 137 -12.33 0.26 1.65
C LYS A 137 -11.61 0.05 2.98
N TYR A 138 -10.77 1.00 3.37
CA TYR A 138 -10.07 0.99 4.64
C TYR A 138 -11.03 0.92 5.83
N GLU A 139 -12.16 1.61 5.74
CA GLU A 139 -13.19 1.66 6.78
C GLU A 139 -13.82 0.29 6.97
N ASP A 140 -14.16 -0.41 5.87
CA ASP A 140 -14.72 -1.76 5.93
C ASP A 140 -13.70 -2.76 6.47
N LEU A 141 -12.44 -2.65 6.03
CA LEU A 141 -11.33 -3.47 6.52
C LEU A 141 -11.13 -3.31 8.02
N LYS A 142 -11.24 -2.08 8.53
CA LYS A 142 -11.11 -1.77 9.97
C LYS A 142 -12.30 -2.27 10.78
N ASN A 143 -13.51 -2.18 10.24
CA ASN A 143 -14.73 -2.58 10.93
C ASN A 143 -14.91 -4.11 10.99
N GLU A 144 -14.53 -4.82 9.91
CA GLU A 144 -14.75 -6.27 9.77
C GLU A 144 -13.45 -7.01 9.39
N THR A 145 -12.37 -6.75 10.12
CA THR A 145 -11.02 -7.27 9.85
C THR A 145 -10.99 -8.78 9.56
N GLY A 146 -11.66 -9.59 10.37
CA GLY A 146 -11.66 -11.05 10.21
C GLY A 146 -12.32 -11.53 8.91
N TYR A 147 -13.36 -10.86 8.45
CA TYR A 147 -14.01 -11.17 7.17
C TYR A 147 -13.08 -10.80 6.00
N TRP A 148 -12.54 -9.58 6.03
CA TRP A 148 -11.73 -9.08 4.92
C TRP A 148 -10.39 -9.79 4.79
N ILE A 149 -9.74 -10.19 5.89
CA ILE A 149 -8.53 -11.02 5.82
C ILE A 149 -8.84 -12.36 5.14
N LYS A 150 -9.94 -13.03 5.50
CA LYS A 150 -10.36 -14.28 4.84
C LYS A 150 -10.63 -14.07 3.36
N LYS A 151 -11.29 -12.97 2.99
CA LYS A 151 -11.59 -12.63 1.60
C LYS A 151 -10.33 -12.34 0.78
N ILE A 152 -9.38 -11.57 1.33
CA ILE A 152 -8.07 -11.33 0.70
C ILE A 152 -7.35 -12.66 0.51
N ALA A 153 -7.29 -13.51 1.55
CA ALA A 153 -6.60 -14.79 1.50
C ALA A 153 -7.18 -15.73 0.43
N GLN A 154 -8.51 -15.83 0.34
CA GLN A 154 -9.18 -16.56 -0.74
C GLN A 154 -8.82 -15.97 -2.11
N PHE A 155 -8.89 -14.64 -2.24
CA PHE A 155 -8.56 -13.95 -3.48
C PHE A 155 -7.14 -14.23 -3.93
N ILE A 156 -6.13 -14.21 -3.04
CA ILE A 156 -4.73 -14.48 -3.40
C ILE A 156 -4.37 -15.98 -3.50
N GLY A 157 -5.31 -16.89 -3.24
CA GLY A 157 -5.10 -18.35 -3.39
C GLY A 157 -4.64 -19.08 -2.12
N TYR A 158 -4.81 -18.46 -0.95
CA TYR A 158 -4.52 -19.05 0.37
C TYR A 158 -5.81 -19.19 1.22
N PRO A 159 -6.81 -19.98 0.78
CA PRO A 159 -8.13 -20.05 1.44
C PRO A 159 -8.10 -20.67 2.84
N ARG A 160 -7.00 -21.32 3.24
CA ARG A 160 -6.82 -21.97 4.55
C ARG A 160 -5.94 -21.12 5.48
N LEU A 161 -6.31 -19.87 5.73
CA LEU A 161 -5.83 -19.19 6.93
C LEU A 161 -6.69 -19.67 8.10
N SER A 162 -6.14 -20.58 8.90
CA SER A 162 -6.64 -20.84 10.26
C SER A 162 -6.28 -19.63 11.12
N LEU A 163 -7.20 -18.66 11.20
CA LEU A 163 -7.18 -17.58 12.18
C LEU A 163 -7.81 -18.05 13.49
#